data_AF-A0A1E5A009-F1
#
_entry.id   AF-A0A1E5A009-F1
#
_cell.length_a   1.000
_cell.length_b   1.000
_cell.length_c   1.000
_cell.angle_alpha   90.00
_cell.angle_beta   90.00
_cell.angle_gamma   90.00
#
_symmetry.space_group_name_H-M   'P 1'
#
loop_
_entity.id
_entity.type
_entity.pdbx_description
1 polymer ?
#
loop_
_entity_poly.entity_id
_entity_poly.type
_entity_poly.pdbx_seq_one_letter_code
_entity_poly.pdbx_strand_id
1 'polypeptide(L)'
;MFFNSMAIAAPDWLRDGRIGGTSISSSMNQSELIALIDQRASENVSVLELDSRLSEYLTDAEFDVEVAFIDRAAELAHERGLKAVIYYPGLEVLTQNGVNLASTMYKDHPEWIQKGIGGAPNVFYGNQEVWVDPNAESAWLSPNTGYLDYFLERIAKLAATDVDGVWVDVPIYLETGAGWAGAEPEAAADFTAWTIAEGLNPPNGYTVPSSADFNSPAFRSWV
;
A
#
# COMPACT_ATOMS: atom_id res chain seq x y z
N MET A 1 -16.34 -19.58 -22.04
CA MET A 1 -14.87 -19.78 -21.96
C MET A 1 -14.59 -20.20 -20.54
N PHE A 2 -14.19 -21.45 -20.31
CA PHE A 2 -13.83 -21.92 -18.97
C PHE A 2 -12.36 -21.57 -18.73
N PHE A 3 -12.08 -20.65 -17.81
CA PHE A 3 -10.74 -20.47 -17.30
C PHE A 3 -10.40 -21.68 -16.43
N ASN A 4 -9.56 -22.55 -16.96
CA ASN A 4 -8.97 -23.64 -16.22
C ASN A 4 -7.91 -23.00 -15.31
N SER A 5 -8.24 -22.72 -14.05
CA SER A 5 -7.24 -22.23 -13.09
C SER A 5 -6.28 -23.40 -12.80
N MET A 6 -5.14 -23.44 -13.50
CA MET A 6 -4.02 -24.20 -12.97
C MET A 6 -3.66 -23.58 -11.63
N ALA A 7 -3.78 -24.36 -10.56
CA ALA A 7 -3.19 -23.98 -9.29
C ALA A 7 -1.68 -23.88 -9.51
N ILE A 8 -1.17 -22.66 -9.59
CA ILE A 8 0.27 -22.39 -9.62
C ILE A 8 0.80 -22.92 -8.28
N ALA A 9 1.65 -23.94 -8.32
CA ALA A 9 2.30 -24.42 -7.12
C ALA A 9 3.14 -23.26 -6.55
N ALA A 10 2.91 -22.92 -5.28
CA ALA A 10 3.68 -21.89 -4.61
C ALA A 10 5.19 -22.23 -4.71
N PRO A 11 6.04 -21.30 -5.21
CA PRO A 11 7.48 -21.52 -5.27
C PRO A 11 8.09 -21.87 -3.92
N ASP A 12 9.13 -22.71 -3.91
CA ASP A 12 9.76 -23.20 -2.67
C ASP A 12 10.31 -22.06 -1.79
N TRP A 13 10.76 -20.96 -2.41
CA TRP A 13 11.30 -19.80 -1.68
C TRP A 13 10.27 -19.09 -0.80
N LEU A 14 8.96 -19.25 -1.07
CA LEU A 14 7.90 -18.75 -0.20
C LEU A 14 7.78 -19.53 1.12
N ARG A 15 8.33 -20.75 1.19
CA ARG A 15 8.28 -21.60 2.39
C ARG A 15 9.54 -21.45 3.25
N ASP A 16 10.69 -21.46 2.61
CA ASP A 16 12.00 -21.53 3.28
C ASP A 16 12.78 -20.20 3.22
N GLY A 17 12.12 -19.13 2.77
CA GLY A 17 12.70 -17.80 2.62
C GLY A 17 13.19 -17.23 3.95
N ARG A 18 14.46 -16.79 3.97
CA ARG A 18 15.04 -15.99 5.07
C ARG A 18 15.07 -14.55 4.60
N ILE A 19 14.13 -13.76 5.13
CA ILE A 19 13.88 -12.40 4.65
C ILE A 19 14.78 -11.42 5.40
N GLY A 20 15.41 -10.51 4.67
CA GLY A 20 16.12 -9.37 5.23
C GLY A 20 15.88 -8.13 4.38
N GLY A 21 15.56 -7.01 5.02
CA GLY A 21 15.30 -5.74 4.36
C GLY A 21 16.56 -4.90 4.16
N THR A 22 16.54 -4.04 3.15
CA THR A 22 17.49 -2.95 2.98
C THR A 22 16.82 -1.76 2.32
N SER A 23 17.09 -0.56 2.84
CA SER A 23 16.68 0.67 2.16
C SER A 23 17.60 0.94 0.97
N ILE A 24 16.99 1.21 -0.18
CA ILE A 24 17.64 1.55 -1.45
C ILE A 24 17.18 2.93 -1.90
N SER A 25 18.01 3.60 -2.69
CA SER A 25 17.67 4.90 -3.28
C SER A 25 18.23 4.98 -4.68
N SER A 26 17.46 5.50 -5.62
CA SER A 26 17.89 5.74 -7.00
C SER A 26 19.06 6.74 -7.12
N SER A 27 19.46 7.40 -6.02
CA SER A 27 20.69 8.19 -5.93
C SER A 27 21.96 7.38 -5.64
N MET A 28 21.83 6.12 -5.20
CA MET A 28 22.98 5.25 -4.94
C MET A 28 23.69 4.88 -6.23
N ASN A 29 25.03 4.89 -6.20
CA ASN A 29 25.79 4.31 -7.29
C ASN A 29 25.80 2.77 -7.21
N GLN A 30 26.18 2.12 -8.31
CA GLN A 30 26.15 0.66 -8.41
C GLN A 30 26.99 -0.04 -7.33
N SER A 31 28.14 0.52 -6.94
CA SER A 31 29.01 -0.08 -5.92
C SER A 31 28.39 -0.03 -4.52
N GLU A 32 27.67 1.06 -4.20
CA GLU A 32 26.93 1.20 -2.95
C GLU A 32 25.79 0.17 -2.86
N LEU A 33 25.01 0.05 -3.95
CA LEU A 33 23.92 -0.94 -4.03
C LEU A 33 24.45 -2.37 -3.92
N ILE A 34 25.53 -2.70 -4.63
CA ILE A 34 26.19 -4.00 -4.53
C ILE A 34 26.64 -4.30 -3.09
N ALA A 35 27.25 -3.32 -2.40
CA ALA A 35 27.72 -3.52 -1.03
C ALA A 35 26.57 -3.83 -0.06
N LEU A 36 25.42 -3.17 -0.20
CA LEU A 36 24.22 -3.46 0.59
C LEU A 36 23.72 -4.90 0.34
N ILE A 37 23.62 -5.30 -0.93
CA ILE A 37 23.14 -6.63 -1.30
C ILE A 37 24.14 -7.71 -0.83
N ASP A 38 25.44 -7.50 -0.99
CA ASP A 38 26.50 -8.40 -0.51
C ASP A 38 26.45 -8.56 1.02
N GLN A 39 26.20 -7.47 1.74
CA GLN A 39 26.02 -7.52 3.19
C GLN A 39 24.84 -8.44 3.56
N ARG A 40 23.67 -8.26 2.94
CA ARG A 40 22.49 -9.10 3.19
C ARG A 40 22.75 -10.57 2.85
N ALA A 41 23.40 -10.83 1.71
CA ALA A 41 23.80 -12.19 1.35
C ALA A 41 24.73 -12.84 2.41
N SER A 42 25.68 -12.07 2.96
CA SER A 42 26.60 -12.53 4.01
C SER A 42 25.91 -12.86 5.34
N GLU A 43 24.74 -12.26 5.58
CA GLU A 43 23.87 -12.51 6.73
C GLU A 43 22.95 -13.71 6.52
N ASN A 44 23.18 -14.50 5.46
CA ASN A 44 22.39 -15.67 5.08
C ASN A 44 20.93 -15.32 4.73
N VAL A 45 20.67 -14.10 4.25
CA VAL A 45 19.39 -13.74 3.61
C VAL A 45 19.23 -14.56 2.32
N SER A 46 18.00 -14.98 2.02
CA SER A 46 17.65 -15.60 0.73
C SER A 46 16.55 -14.85 -0.02
N VAL A 47 15.83 -13.95 0.67
CA VAL A 47 14.85 -13.05 0.08
C VAL A 47 15.17 -11.65 0.57
N LEU A 48 15.63 -10.80 -0.35
CA LEU A 48 15.92 -9.41 -0.10
C LEU A 48 14.63 -8.61 -0.26
N GLU A 49 14.19 -7.97 0.82
CA GLU A 49 13.17 -6.94 0.76
C GLU A 49 13.85 -5.60 0.45
N LEU A 50 13.40 -4.95 -0.61
CA LEU A 50 13.91 -3.68 -1.10
C LEU A 50 12.93 -2.58 -0.66
N ASP A 51 13.40 -1.71 0.24
CA ASP A 51 12.63 -0.58 0.73
C ASP A 51 13.09 0.68 -0.01
N SER A 52 12.18 1.32 -0.75
CA SER A 52 12.51 2.47 -1.58
C SER A 52 11.51 3.62 -1.38
N ARG A 53 11.65 4.68 -2.17
CA ARG A 53 10.72 5.82 -2.11
C ARG A 53 9.33 5.55 -2.70
N LEU A 54 8.93 4.30 -2.93
CA LEU A 54 7.59 3.98 -3.45
C LEU A 54 6.45 4.41 -2.50
N SER A 55 6.75 4.60 -1.21
CA SER A 55 5.84 5.19 -0.23
C SER A 55 5.48 6.65 -0.53
N GLU A 56 6.24 7.34 -1.38
CA GLU A 56 6.06 8.76 -1.67
C GLU A 56 5.06 9.02 -2.81
N TYR A 57 4.45 10.22 -2.78
CA TYR A 57 3.63 10.71 -3.88
C TYR A 57 4.52 11.10 -5.08
N LEU A 58 4.73 10.13 -5.96
CA LEU A 58 5.53 10.28 -7.18
C LEU A 58 4.66 10.62 -8.39
N THR A 59 5.14 11.52 -9.24
CA THR A 59 4.64 11.62 -10.62
C THR A 59 4.91 10.34 -11.41
N ASP A 60 4.21 10.12 -12.52
CA ASP A 60 4.44 8.91 -13.34
C ASP A 60 5.87 8.80 -13.86
N ALA A 61 6.49 9.92 -14.24
CA ALA A 61 7.87 9.94 -14.68
C ALA A 61 8.84 9.58 -13.55
N GLU A 62 8.59 10.06 -12.33
CA GLU A 62 9.40 9.71 -11.16
C GLU A 62 9.22 8.24 -10.78
N PHE A 63 8.00 7.73 -10.86
CA PHE A 63 7.70 6.31 -10.63
C PHE A 63 8.41 5.44 -11.68
N ASP A 64 8.40 5.81 -12.96
CA ASP A 64 9.09 5.05 -14.02
C ASP A 64 10.61 5.01 -13.80
N VAL A 65 11.21 6.12 -13.33
CA VAL A 65 12.64 6.15 -12.93
C VAL A 65 12.90 5.20 -11.77
N GLU A 66 12.01 5.17 -10.77
CA GLU A 66 12.15 4.30 -9.61
C GLU A 66 12.00 2.81 -9.99
N VAL A 67 11.03 2.48 -10.85
CA VAL A 67 10.83 1.12 -11.39
C VAL A 67 12.09 0.61 -12.10
N ALA A 68 12.72 1.43 -12.94
CA ALA A 68 13.96 1.05 -13.64
C ALA A 68 15.14 0.83 -12.66
N PHE A 69 15.18 1.58 -11.57
CA PHE A 69 16.17 1.38 -10.52
C PHE A 69 15.93 0.09 -9.73
N ILE A 70 14.68 -0.19 -9.37
CA ILE A 70 14.26 -1.41 -8.67
C ILE A 70 14.56 -2.65 -9.51
N ASP A 71 14.30 -2.59 -10.82
CA ASP A 71 14.64 -3.65 -11.78
C ASP A 71 16.14 -4.00 -11.72
N ARG A 72 16.99 -2.96 -11.79
CA ARG A 72 18.44 -3.15 -11.66
C ARG A 72 18.87 -3.70 -10.31
N ALA A 73 18.20 -3.32 -9.22
CA ALA A 73 18.48 -3.86 -7.89
C ALA A 73 18.11 -5.35 -7.80
N ALA A 74 17.00 -5.76 -8.42
CA ALA A 74 16.56 -7.15 -8.49
C ALA A 74 17.55 -8.01 -9.30
N GLU A 75 18.01 -7.54 -10.47
CA GLU A 75 19.07 -8.20 -11.26
C GLU A 75 20.33 -8.46 -10.41
N LEU A 76 20.79 -7.43 -9.68
CA LEU A 76 21.97 -7.54 -8.81
C LEU A 76 21.75 -8.51 -7.65
N ALA A 77 20.54 -8.60 -7.11
CA ALA A 77 20.19 -9.58 -6.08
C ALA A 77 20.23 -11.01 -6.65
N HIS A 78 19.71 -11.21 -7.86
CA HIS A 78 19.71 -12.52 -8.54
C HIS A 78 21.13 -12.99 -8.87
N GLU A 79 22.05 -12.10 -9.25
CA GLU A 79 23.47 -12.41 -9.45
C GLU A 79 24.12 -13.04 -8.20
N ARG A 80 23.55 -12.79 -7.00
CA ARG A 80 24.00 -13.33 -5.70
C ARG A 80 23.14 -14.49 -5.21
N GLY A 81 22.24 -15.00 -6.04
CA GLY A 81 21.34 -16.11 -5.71
C GLY A 81 20.23 -15.73 -4.72
N LEU A 82 19.94 -14.46 -4.55
CA LEU A 82 18.83 -13.97 -3.72
C LEU A 82 17.55 -13.88 -4.55
N LYS A 83 16.40 -13.96 -3.88
CA LYS A 83 15.14 -13.42 -4.38
C LYS A 83 15.00 -11.95 -4.01
N ALA A 84 14.28 -11.16 -4.80
CA ALA A 84 14.05 -9.75 -4.53
C ALA A 84 12.54 -9.47 -4.46
N VAL A 85 12.08 -8.85 -3.37
CA VAL A 85 10.71 -8.34 -3.26
C VAL A 85 10.76 -6.85 -2.97
N ILE A 86 9.88 -6.07 -3.58
CA ILE A 86 9.81 -4.61 -3.40
C ILE A 86 8.72 -4.26 -2.39
N TYR A 87 9.07 -3.50 -1.35
CA TYR A 87 8.09 -2.94 -0.43
C TYR A 87 7.29 -1.82 -1.10
N TYR A 88 5.98 -1.88 -0.96
CA TYR A 88 5.08 -0.84 -1.45
C TYR A 88 3.84 -0.72 -0.55
N PRO A 89 3.63 0.42 0.14
CA PRO A 89 2.41 0.65 0.92
C PRO A 89 1.16 0.56 0.06
N GLY A 90 0.20 -0.24 0.51
CA GLY A 90 -1.02 -0.53 -0.23
C GLY A 90 -2.08 0.54 -0.12
N LEU A 91 -2.23 1.18 1.06
CA LEU A 91 -3.29 2.17 1.32
C LEU A 91 -2.77 3.46 1.97
N GLU A 92 -1.46 3.69 1.99
CA GLU A 92 -0.85 4.92 2.49
C GLU A 92 0.03 5.52 1.41
N VAL A 93 -0.05 6.84 1.23
CA VAL A 93 0.92 7.60 0.42
C VAL A 93 1.39 8.80 1.21
N LEU A 94 2.72 8.93 1.28
CA LEU A 94 3.39 10.02 1.96
C LEU A 94 3.67 11.16 0.98
N THR A 95 3.47 12.40 1.42
CA THR A 95 4.04 13.55 0.71
C THR A 95 5.02 14.28 1.62
N GLN A 96 6.30 14.18 1.31
CA GLN A 96 7.36 14.85 2.07
C GLN A 96 7.13 16.36 2.11
N ASN A 97 7.24 16.95 3.31
CA ASN A 97 6.95 18.37 3.53
C ASN A 97 5.51 18.81 3.12
N GLY A 98 4.56 17.87 3.04
CA GLY A 98 3.21 18.08 2.53
C GLY A 98 2.40 19.19 3.22
N VAL A 99 2.72 19.53 4.49
CA VAL A 99 2.14 20.70 5.19
C VAL A 99 2.33 21.99 4.37
N ASN A 100 3.48 22.13 3.73
CA ASN A 100 3.92 23.36 3.08
C ASN A 100 3.74 23.36 1.55
N LEU A 101 3.29 22.26 0.97
CA LEU A 101 3.15 22.12 -0.49
C LEU A 101 1.73 22.46 -0.94
N ALA A 102 1.60 22.99 -2.15
CA ALA A 102 0.30 23.24 -2.77
C ALA A 102 -0.34 21.96 -3.32
N SER A 103 0.49 21.00 -3.74
CA SER A 103 0.10 19.70 -4.28
C SER A 103 0.66 18.60 -3.37
N THR A 104 -0.21 17.68 -3.01
CA THR A 104 0.03 16.49 -2.19
C THR A 104 -0.99 15.44 -2.60
N MET A 105 -0.81 14.17 -2.19
CA MET A 105 -1.78 13.12 -2.53
C MET A 105 -3.20 13.53 -2.12
N TYR A 106 -3.39 14.04 -0.89
CA TYR A 106 -4.71 14.47 -0.45
C TYR A 106 -5.25 15.68 -1.24
N LYS A 107 -4.40 16.68 -1.51
CA LYS A 107 -4.86 17.92 -2.16
C LYS A 107 -5.23 17.71 -3.62
N ASP A 108 -4.52 16.81 -4.30
CA ASP A 108 -4.74 16.51 -5.72
C ASP A 108 -5.86 15.49 -5.92
N HIS A 109 -6.01 14.53 -4.99
CA HIS A 109 -6.96 13.43 -5.07
C HIS A 109 -7.82 13.27 -3.79
N PRO A 110 -8.57 14.30 -3.37
CA PRO A 110 -9.39 14.23 -2.17
C PRO A 110 -10.51 13.18 -2.25
N GLU A 111 -10.89 12.77 -3.45
CA GLU A 111 -11.88 11.74 -3.73
C GLU A 111 -11.38 10.31 -3.45
N TRP A 112 -10.06 10.10 -3.36
CA TRP A 112 -9.48 8.78 -3.08
C TRP A 112 -9.33 8.46 -1.59
N ILE A 113 -9.57 9.44 -0.73
CA ILE A 113 -9.23 9.36 0.69
C ILE A 113 -10.28 8.58 1.47
N GLN A 114 -9.81 7.69 2.34
CA GLN A 114 -10.67 7.03 3.32
C GLN A 114 -11.30 8.09 4.24
N LYS A 115 -12.56 7.93 4.60
CA LYS A 115 -13.22 8.81 5.56
C LYS A 115 -13.61 8.03 6.81
N GLY A 116 -13.45 8.62 7.98
CA GLY A 116 -14.04 8.05 9.21
C GLY A 116 -15.56 8.17 9.18
N ILE A 117 -16.25 7.39 10.03
CA ILE A 117 -17.73 7.45 10.18
C ILE A 117 -18.28 8.86 10.52
N GLY A 118 -17.43 9.75 11.04
CA GLY A 118 -17.75 11.17 11.26
C GLY A 118 -17.59 12.07 10.03
N GLY A 119 -17.17 11.51 8.89
CA GLY A 119 -16.92 12.21 7.63
C GLY A 119 -15.55 12.88 7.51
N ALA A 120 -14.70 12.82 8.54
CA ALA A 120 -13.35 13.38 8.50
C ALA A 120 -12.45 12.57 7.54
N PRO A 121 -11.61 13.24 6.73
CA PRO A 121 -10.62 12.56 5.89
C PRO A 121 -9.55 11.88 6.75
N ASN A 122 -9.14 10.68 6.36
CA ASN A 122 -8.07 9.93 7.03
C ASN A 122 -6.70 10.43 6.53
N VAL A 123 -6.38 11.66 6.89
CA VAL A 123 -5.13 12.32 6.54
C VAL A 123 -4.58 12.98 7.78
N PHE A 124 -3.30 12.78 8.03
CA PHE A 124 -2.62 13.47 9.11
C PHE A 124 -1.26 13.98 8.66
N TYR A 125 -0.74 14.91 9.45
CA TYR A 125 0.57 15.51 9.21
C TYR A 125 1.41 15.38 10.47
N GLY A 126 2.71 15.14 10.27
CA GLY A 126 3.70 15.13 11.33
C GLY A 126 3.74 13.87 12.20
N ASN A 127 4.17 14.05 13.46
CA ASN A 127 4.63 13.00 14.37
C ASN A 127 3.52 12.20 15.09
N GLN A 128 2.35 12.02 14.44
CA GLN A 128 1.29 11.17 15.01
C GLN A 128 1.67 9.69 14.96
N GLU A 129 2.45 9.32 13.95
CA GLU A 129 3.10 8.02 13.84
C GLU A 129 4.61 8.16 13.79
N VAL A 130 5.31 7.14 14.29
CA VAL A 130 6.78 7.19 14.42
C VAL A 130 7.52 7.09 13.09
N TRP A 131 6.84 6.62 12.04
CA TRP A 131 7.39 6.50 10.67
C TRP A 131 7.06 7.70 9.77
N VAL A 132 6.29 8.69 10.27
CA VAL A 132 5.92 9.88 9.51
C VAL A 132 6.72 11.08 9.98
N ASP A 133 7.45 11.70 9.05
CA ASP A 133 8.28 12.86 9.35
C ASP A 133 7.44 14.08 9.79
N PRO A 134 7.98 14.98 10.65
CA PRO A 134 7.21 16.08 11.26
C PRO A 134 6.43 17.01 10.32
N ASN A 135 6.84 17.14 9.05
CA ASN A 135 6.15 17.98 8.06
C ASN A 135 5.54 17.17 6.90
N ALA A 136 5.67 15.84 6.91
CA ALA A 136 5.11 15.00 5.88
C ALA A 136 3.59 14.88 6.05
N GLU A 137 2.90 14.79 4.91
CA GLU A 137 1.53 14.28 4.84
C GLU A 137 1.57 12.76 4.86
N SER A 138 0.70 12.13 5.63
CA SER A 138 0.28 10.74 5.46
C SER A 138 -1.19 10.73 5.04
N ALA A 139 -1.44 10.36 3.79
CA ALA A 139 -2.78 10.23 3.23
C ALA A 139 -3.15 8.75 3.15
N TRP A 140 -4.31 8.38 3.71
CA TRP A 140 -4.83 7.01 3.68
C TRP A 140 -5.94 6.86 2.64
N LEU A 141 -5.76 5.89 1.74
CA LEU A 141 -6.50 5.79 0.48
C LEU A 141 -7.49 4.62 0.52
N SER A 142 -8.64 4.83 -0.10
CA SER A 142 -9.71 3.84 -0.14
C SER A 142 -9.56 2.93 -1.36
N PRO A 143 -9.54 1.60 -1.17
CA PRO A 143 -9.52 0.65 -2.28
C PRO A 143 -10.87 0.55 -3.01
N ASN A 144 -11.90 1.24 -2.52
CA ASN A 144 -13.22 1.32 -3.17
C ASN A 144 -13.30 2.48 -4.17
N THR A 145 -12.26 3.29 -4.28
CA THR A 145 -12.19 4.48 -5.15
C THR A 145 -11.26 4.24 -6.35
N GLY A 146 -11.09 5.25 -7.20
CA GLY A 146 -10.15 5.20 -8.33
C GLY A 146 -8.69 4.94 -7.94
N TYR A 147 -8.34 5.03 -6.65
CA TYR A 147 -7.03 4.66 -6.15
C TYR A 147 -6.67 3.19 -6.39
N LEU A 148 -7.64 2.27 -6.36
CA LEU A 148 -7.36 0.85 -6.64
C LEU A 148 -6.77 0.66 -8.04
N ASP A 149 -7.37 1.31 -9.05
CA ASP A 149 -6.88 1.23 -10.43
C ASP A 149 -5.47 1.84 -10.54
N TYR A 150 -5.26 3.01 -9.94
CA TYR A 150 -3.95 3.67 -9.87
C TYR A 150 -2.88 2.75 -9.24
N PHE A 151 -3.20 2.11 -8.12
CA PHE A 151 -2.29 1.21 -7.42
C PHE A 151 -2.00 -0.04 -8.26
N LEU A 152 -3.02 -0.67 -8.84
CA LEU A 152 -2.86 -1.88 -9.67
C LEU A 152 -2.07 -1.60 -10.96
N GLU A 153 -2.22 -0.44 -11.58
CA GLU A 153 -1.41 -0.04 -12.74
C GLU A 153 0.08 0.07 -12.37
N ARG A 154 0.39 0.58 -11.18
CA ARG A 154 1.75 0.66 -10.65
C ARG A 154 2.31 -0.71 -10.28
N ILE A 155 1.51 -1.58 -9.67
CA ILE A 155 1.86 -2.99 -9.45
C ILE A 155 2.16 -3.70 -10.77
N ALA A 156 1.39 -3.44 -11.83
CA ALA A 156 1.64 -4.03 -13.15
C ALA A 156 2.99 -3.60 -13.74
N LYS A 157 3.42 -2.35 -13.53
CA LYS A 157 4.76 -1.88 -13.92
C LYS A 157 5.86 -2.58 -13.13
N LEU A 158 5.69 -2.76 -11.81
CA LEU A 158 6.64 -3.52 -10.99
C LEU A 158 6.70 -5.00 -11.37
N ALA A 159 5.56 -5.61 -11.68
CA ALA A 159 5.50 -7.00 -12.13
C ALA A 159 6.16 -7.25 -13.50
N ALA A 160 6.51 -6.18 -14.23
CA ALA A 160 7.25 -6.24 -15.48
C ALA A 160 8.78 -6.12 -15.29
N THR A 161 9.26 -5.97 -14.05
CA THR A 161 10.69 -5.97 -13.71
C THR A 161 11.15 -7.36 -13.25
N ASP A 162 12.42 -7.49 -12.90
CA ASP A 162 13.01 -8.71 -12.34
C ASP A 162 12.68 -8.94 -10.85
N VAL A 163 11.81 -8.14 -10.21
CA VAL A 163 11.37 -8.46 -8.84
C VAL A 163 10.57 -9.77 -8.82
N ASP A 164 10.82 -10.62 -7.82
CA ASP A 164 10.10 -11.87 -7.62
C ASP A 164 8.73 -11.68 -6.95
N GLY A 165 8.45 -10.49 -6.44
CA GLY A 165 7.15 -10.13 -5.85
C GLY A 165 7.10 -8.72 -5.29
N VAL A 166 5.90 -8.30 -4.89
CA VAL A 166 5.65 -7.05 -4.17
C VAL A 166 5.23 -7.37 -2.75
N TRP A 167 5.93 -6.81 -1.78
CA TRP A 167 5.52 -6.81 -0.39
C TRP A 167 4.56 -5.63 -0.17
N VAL A 168 3.26 -5.90 -0.25
CA VAL A 168 2.24 -4.88 0.00
C VAL A 168 2.07 -4.71 1.51
N ASP A 169 2.59 -3.62 2.06
CA ASP A 169 2.41 -3.27 3.46
C ASP A 169 1.22 -2.34 3.68
N VAL A 170 0.78 -2.21 4.93
CA VAL A 170 -0.36 -1.40 5.36
C VAL A 170 -1.63 -1.53 4.51
N PRO A 171 -2.09 -2.75 4.11
CA PRO A 171 -3.39 -2.94 3.46
C PRO A 171 -4.52 -2.91 4.51
N ILE A 172 -4.55 -1.86 5.34
CA ILE A 172 -5.45 -1.71 6.49
C ILE A 172 -6.20 -0.38 6.45
N TYR A 173 -7.36 -0.35 7.09
CA TYR A 173 -8.04 0.89 7.44
C TYR A 173 -7.47 1.39 8.77
N LEU A 174 -6.49 2.31 8.71
CA LEU A 174 -5.88 2.89 9.92
C LEU A 174 -6.78 3.96 10.54
N GLU A 175 -6.77 4.10 11.87
CA GLU A 175 -7.63 5.06 12.58
C GLU A 175 -6.91 6.34 13.05
N THR A 176 -5.71 6.64 12.56
CA THR A 176 -4.89 7.76 13.05
C THR A 176 -5.42 9.11 12.59
N GLY A 177 -5.71 9.27 11.29
CA GLY A 177 -6.29 10.52 10.75
C GLY A 177 -7.80 10.61 10.98
N ALA A 178 -8.51 9.49 10.90
CA ALA A 178 -9.95 9.41 11.13
C ALA A 178 -10.36 8.05 11.71
N GLY A 179 -11.17 8.06 12.78
CA GLY A 179 -11.67 6.83 13.41
C GLY A 179 -12.73 6.12 12.59
N TRP A 180 -12.69 4.78 12.60
CA TRP A 180 -13.58 3.89 11.86
C TRP A 180 -13.60 4.22 10.36
N ALA A 181 -12.43 4.23 9.73
CA ALA A 181 -12.25 4.58 8.33
C ALA A 181 -13.01 3.64 7.36
N GLY A 182 -13.38 4.15 6.18
CA GLY A 182 -14.16 3.46 5.14
C GLY A 182 -15.56 4.08 4.87
N ALA A 183 -15.87 5.24 5.41
CA ALA A 183 -17.18 5.88 5.29
C ALA A 183 -17.37 6.76 4.03
N GLU A 184 -16.40 6.77 3.12
CA GLU A 184 -16.50 7.45 1.82
C GLU A 184 -17.63 6.86 0.95
N PRO A 185 -18.20 7.64 0.01
CA PRO A 185 -19.44 7.26 -0.69
C PRO A 185 -19.40 5.89 -1.36
N GLU A 186 -18.28 5.53 -1.98
CA GLU A 186 -18.06 4.27 -2.67
C GLU A 186 -18.09 3.09 -1.69
N ALA A 187 -17.30 3.15 -0.63
CA ALA A 187 -17.28 2.12 0.42
C ALA A 187 -18.62 2.04 1.18
N ALA A 188 -19.31 3.17 1.37
CA ALA A 188 -20.63 3.20 1.98
C ALA A 188 -21.70 2.50 1.11
N ALA A 189 -21.60 2.65 -0.22
CA ALA A 189 -22.45 1.94 -1.16
C ALA A 189 -22.17 0.43 -1.13
N ASP A 190 -20.90 0.03 -1.12
CA ASP A 190 -20.49 -1.37 -1.03
C ASP A 190 -20.96 -2.03 0.27
N PHE A 191 -20.86 -1.33 1.40
CA PHE A 191 -21.40 -1.81 2.68
C PHE A 191 -22.91 -2.01 2.64
N THR A 192 -23.64 -1.05 2.08
CA THR A 192 -25.09 -1.17 1.93
C THR A 192 -25.45 -2.38 1.05
N ALA A 193 -24.75 -2.56 -0.06
CA ALA A 193 -24.96 -3.70 -0.96
C ALA A 193 -24.62 -5.03 -0.30
N TRP A 194 -23.50 -5.11 0.42
CA TRP A 194 -23.07 -6.31 1.14
C TRP A 194 -24.07 -6.68 2.24
N THR A 195 -24.53 -5.72 3.04
CA THR A 195 -25.54 -6.00 4.08
C THR A 195 -26.87 -6.49 3.52
N ILE A 196 -27.31 -5.99 2.36
CA ILE A 196 -28.47 -6.56 1.65
C ILE A 196 -28.21 -8.01 1.26
N ALA A 197 -27.04 -8.32 0.69
CA ALA A 197 -26.67 -9.67 0.26
C ALA A 197 -26.61 -10.67 1.41
N GLU A 198 -26.15 -10.23 2.59
CA GLU A 198 -26.12 -11.02 3.82
C GLU A 198 -27.48 -11.10 4.53
N GLY A 199 -28.54 -10.46 4.00
CA GLY A 199 -29.87 -10.47 4.59
C GLY A 199 -29.98 -9.62 5.86
N LEU A 200 -29.11 -8.63 6.02
CA LEU A 200 -29.10 -7.68 7.13
C LEU A 200 -29.97 -6.45 6.77
N ASN A 201 -31.03 -6.21 7.55
CA ASN A 201 -32.02 -5.15 7.33
C ASN A 201 -32.67 -5.09 5.91
N PRO A 202 -33.18 -6.22 5.38
CA PRO A 202 -33.81 -6.24 4.07
C PRO A 202 -35.12 -5.44 4.04
N PRO A 203 -35.47 -4.81 2.89
CA PRO A 203 -34.74 -4.82 1.62
C PRO A 203 -33.65 -3.73 1.52
N ASN A 204 -33.45 -2.93 2.57
CA ASN A 204 -32.70 -1.67 2.48
C ASN A 204 -31.20 -1.79 2.79
N GLY A 205 -30.77 -2.83 3.50
CA GLY A 205 -29.40 -2.90 4.03
C GLY A 205 -29.18 -1.95 5.20
N TYR A 206 -27.98 -1.96 5.77
CA TYR A 206 -27.56 -0.91 6.70
C TYR A 206 -26.82 0.19 5.95
N THR A 207 -27.01 1.43 6.40
CA THR A 207 -26.15 2.55 6.01
C THR A 207 -24.95 2.63 6.95
N VAL A 208 -23.85 3.23 6.48
CA VAL A 208 -22.69 3.50 7.34
C VAL A 208 -23.14 4.28 8.58
N PRO A 209 -22.75 3.84 9.79
CA PRO A 209 -23.07 4.54 11.04
C PRO A 209 -22.47 5.94 11.06
N SER A 210 -23.09 6.87 11.82
CA SER A 210 -22.54 8.22 12.04
C SER A 210 -21.74 8.34 13.34
N SER A 211 -21.71 7.30 14.16
CA SER A 211 -20.97 7.23 15.42
C SER A 211 -20.75 5.78 15.85
N ALA A 212 -19.78 5.58 16.73
CA ALA A 212 -19.51 4.28 17.33
C ALA A 212 -20.61 3.92 18.34
N ASP A 213 -21.32 2.82 18.08
CA ASP A 213 -22.31 2.26 19.00
C ASP A 213 -22.34 0.74 18.88
N PHE A 214 -21.69 0.03 19.81
CA PHE A 214 -21.66 -1.43 19.83
C PHE A 214 -23.04 -2.09 20.07
N ASN A 215 -24.07 -1.33 20.44
CA ASN A 215 -25.44 -1.83 20.49
C ASN A 215 -26.15 -1.76 19.13
N SER A 216 -25.67 -0.92 18.21
CA SER A 216 -26.21 -0.78 16.87
C SER A 216 -25.83 -1.99 16.01
N PRO A 217 -26.81 -2.73 15.45
CA PRO A 217 -26.52 -3.79 14.50
C PRO A 217 -25.76 -3.31 13.26
N ALA A 218 -26.03 -2.06 12.82
CA ALA A 218 -25.31 -1.46 11.69
C ALA A 218 -23.83 -1.26 12.02
N PHE A 219 -23.51 -0.71 13.19
CA PHE A 219 -22.12 -0.48 13.59
C PHE A 219 -21.37 -1.80 13.84
N ARG A 220 -22.01 -2.80 14.45
CA ARG A 220 -21.39 -4.13 14.59
C ARG A 220 -21.18 -4.87 13.27
N SER A 221 -21.89 -4.50 12.22
CA SER A 221 -21.69 -5.09 10.88
C SER A 221 -20.61 -4.32 10.11
N TRP A 222 -20.36 -3.07 10.49
CA TRP A 222 -19.36 -2.19 9.89
C TRP A 222 -17.92 -2.55 10.31
N VAL A 223 -17.75 -2.95 11.57
CA VAL A 223 -16.46 -3.35 12.18
C VAL A 223 -16.20 -4.84 12.05
#